data_AF-A0A6B3N5H8-F1
#
_entry.id   AF-A0A6B3N5H8-F1
#
_cell.length_a   1.000
_cell.length_b   1.000
_cell.length_c   1.000
_cell.angle_alpha   90.00
_cell.angle_beta   90.00
_cell.angle_gamma   90.00
#
_symmetry.space_group_name_H-M   'P 1'
#
loop_
_entity.id
_entity.type
_entity.pdbx_description
1 polymer ?
#
loop_
_entity_poly.entity_id
_entity_poly.type
_entity_poly.pdbx_seq_one_letter_code
_entity_poly.pdbx_strand_id
1 'polypeptide(L)'
;MLKNKKREKLSLADILEAKVSIETQNQNTSISCFKKYQEAKQQNPSTLVFVRVADFFETFGDDAATASNALELMLTNKIVNQKTGERVKMTGFPAHARERYESLISEQGYTALFLDKEGLPVTISPALVPVG
;
A
#
# COMPACT_ATOMS: atom_id res chain seq x y z
N MET A 1 -52.47 -29.27 -12.07
CA MET A 1 -52.35 -28.12 -11.15
C MET A 1 -51.01 -28.21 -10.41
N LEU A 2 -49.99 -27.48 -10.84
CA LEU A 2 -48.75 -27.29 -10.06
C LEU A 2 -48.73 -25.87 -9.50
N LYS A 3 -48.55 -25.80 -8.19
CA LYS A 3 -48.79 -24.62 -7.34
C LYS A 3 -47.78 -23.51 -7.64
N ASN A 4 -48.28 -22.28 -7.83
CA ASN A 4 -47.50 -21.06 -7.90
C ASN A 4 -46.53 -20.99 -6.72
N LYS A 5 -45.23 -21.07 -7.01
CA LYS A 5 -44.14 -20.84 -6.06
C LYS A 5 -44.23 -19.37 -5.63
N LYS A 6 -44.82 -19.15 -4.45
CA LYS A 6 -45.01 -17.85 -3.81
C LYS A 6 -43.66 -17.11 -3.86
N ARG A 7 -43.58 -16.04 -4.65
CA ARG A 7 -42.44 -15.11 -4.59
C ARG A 7 -42.56 -14.45 -3.21
N GLU A 8 -41.85 -14.95 -2.22
CA GLU A 8 -41.74 -14.28 -0.93
C GLU A 8 -41.16 -12.89 -1.19
N LYS A 9 -41.97 -11.88 -0.89
CA LYS A 9 -41.51 -10.49 -0.86
C LYS A 9 -40.54 -10.40 0.31
N LEU A 10 -39.26 -10.17 0.02
CA LEU A 10 -38.26 -9.86 1.05
C LEU A 10 -38.81 -8.72 1.91
N SER A 11 -38.74 -8.87 3.24
CA SER A 11 -39.27 -7.84 4.12
C SER A 11 -38.42 -6.58 4.04
N LEU A 12 -39.01 -5.41 4.34
CA LEU A 12 -38.25 -4.17 4.40
C LEU A 12 -37.12 -4.26 5.45
N ALA A 13 -37.31 -5.05 6.50
CA ALA A 13 -36.28 -5.32 7.50
C ALA A 13 -35.10 -6.11 6.90
N ASP A 14 -35.36 -7.16 6.11
CA ASP A 14 -34.31 -7.93 5.43
C ASP A 14 -33.54 -7.07 4.42
N ILE A 15 -34.24 -6.20 3.70
CA ILE A 15 -33.64 -5.24 2.76
C ILE A 15 -32.81 -4.19 3.51
N LEU A 16 -33.30 -3.72 4.67
CA LEU A 16 -32.61 -2.73 5.48
C LEU A 16 -31.38 -3.35 6.16
N GLU A 17 -31.46 -4.59 6.64
CA GLU A 17 -30.34 -5.31 7.24
C GLU A 17 -29.26 -5.66 6.20
N ALA A 18 -29.68 -6.03 4.99
CA ALA A 18 -28.78 -6.17 3.85
C ALA A 18 -28.14 -4.82 3.46
N LYS A 19 -28.90 -3.72 3.43
CA LYS A 19 -28.37 -2.36 3.15
C LYS A 19 -27.40 -1.90 4.23
N VAL A 20 -27.72 -2.10 5.51
CA VAL A 20 -26.85 -1.82 6.66
C VAL A 20 -25.58 -2.67 6.57
N SER A 21 -25.68 -3.94 6.18
CA SER A 21 -24.52 -4.81 5.97
C SER A 21 -23.65 -4.36 4.79
N ILE A 22 -24.25 -3.89 3.69
CA ILE A 22 -23.55 -3.32 2.53
C ILE A 22 -22.90 -1.97 2.87
N GLU A 23 -23.57 -1.12 3.65
CA GLU A 23 -23.06 0.20 4.07
C GLU A 23 -21.93 0.06 5.11
N THR A 24 -22.04 -0.90 6.04
CA THR A 24 -20.99 -1.17 7.04
C THR A 24 -19.73 -1.77 6.38
N GLN A 25 -19.87 -2.49 5.26
CA GLN A 25 -18.72 -2.96 4.47
C GLN A 25 -18.11 -1.89 3.56
N ASN A 26 -18.87 -0.88 3.14
CA ASN A 26 -18.38 0.19 2.25
C ASN A 26 -17.82 1.43 2.96
N GLN A 27 -17.98 1.56 4.29
CA GLN A 27 -17.48 2.72 5.03
C GLN A 27 -16.13 2.52 5.74
N ASN A 28 -15.43 1.40 5.52
CA ASN A 28 -14.15 1.12 6.21
C ASN A 28 -13.06 0.46 5.35
N THR A 29 -13.07 0.63 4.03
CA THR A 29 -11.99 0.09 3.18
C THR A 29 -10.79 1.05 3.16
N SER A 30 -10.17 1.31 4.32
CA SER A 30 -8.79 1.78 4.32
C SER A 30 -7.93 0.62 3.78
N ILE A 31 -7.65 0.61 2.48
CA ILE A 31 -6.69 -0.33 1.90
C ILE A 31 -5.39 -0.19 2.69
N SER A 32 -4.94 -1.28 3.32
CA SER A 32 -3.70 -1.32 4.09
C SER A 32 -2.54 -0.79 3.23
N CYS A 33 -1.65 0.02 3.82
CA CYS A 33 -0.43 0.51 3.17
C CYS A 33 0.38 -0.61 2.48
N PHE A 34 0.43 -1.80 3.08
CA PHE A 34 1.11 -2.94 2.49
C PHE A 34 0.40 -3.46 1.23
N LYS A 35 -0.93 -3.43 1.19
CA LYS A 35 -1.70 -3.81 0.00
C LYS A 35 -1.48 -2.81 -1.14
N LYS A 36 -1.43 -1.50 -0.85
CA LYS A 36 -1.09 -0.46 -1.84
C LYS A 36 0.31 -0.68 -2.43
N TYR A 37 1.28 -0.99 -1.56
CA TYR A 37 2.62 -1.37 -1.98
C TYR A 37 2.60 -2.59 -2.92
N GLN A 38 1.89 -3.66 -2.56
CA GLN A 38 1.81 -4.88 -3.38
C GLN A 38 1.20 -4.62 -4.76
N GLU A 39 0.10 -3.87 -4.82
CA GLU A 39 -0.58 -3.53 -6.08
C GLU A 39 0.35 -2.73 -7.01
N ALA A 40 1.04 -1.71 -6.49
CA ALA A 40 1.98 -0.92 -7.28
C ALA A 40 3.24 -1.72 -7.66
N LYS A 41 3.74 -2.59 -6.77
CA LYS A 41 4.91 -3.43 -7.02
C LYS A 41 4.66 -4.48 -8.10
N GLN A 42 3.45 -5.04 -8.16
CA GLN A 42 3.05 -5.96 -9.25
C GLN A 42 3.13 -5.28 -10.63
N GLN A 43 2.79 -4.00 -10.70
CA GLN A 43 2.86 -3.21 -11.94
C GLN A 43 4.27 -2.70 -12.23
N ASN A 44 5.13 -2.57 -11.21
CA ASN A 44 6.49 -2.02 -11.32
C ASN A 44 7.52 -2.93 -10.63
N PRO A 45 7.78 -4.15 -11.13
CA PRO A 45 8.58 -5.14 -10.41
C PRO A 45 10.03 -4.71 -10.13
N SER A 46 10.61 -3.89 -11.01
CA SER A 46 12.01 -3.42 -10.90
C SER A 46 12.17 -2.07 -10.19
N THR A 47 11.08 -1.48 -9.70
CA THR A 47 11.08 -0.14 -9.08
C THR A 47 10.94 -0.26 -7.57
N LEU A 48 11.68 0.54 -6.81
CA LEU A 48 11.47 0.66 -5.37
C LEU A 48 10.18 1.43 -5.09
N VAL A 49 9.20 0.81 -4.43
CA VAL A 49 7.90 1.44 -4.16
C VAL A 49 7.84 1.94 -2.73
N PHE A 50 7.61 3.23 -2.57
CA PHE A 50 7.38 3.89 -1.28
C PHE A 50 5.94 4.37 -1.18
N VAL A 51 5.27 4.06 -0.09
CA VAL A 51 3.89 4.47 0.20
C VAL A 51 3.89 5.46 1.34
N ARG A 52 3.21 6.59 1.17
CA ARG A 52 3.05 7.55 2.26
C ARG A 52 2.11 6.99 3.32
N VAL A 53 2.62 6.91 4.54
CA VAL A 53 1.87 6.53 5.74
C VAL A 53 2.05 7.64 6.76
N ALA A 54 0.98 8.42 6.98
CA ALA A 54 1.03 9.63 7.79
C ALA A 54 2.15 10.60 7.33
N ASP A 55 3.14 10.82 8.19
CA ASP A 55 4.30 11.68 8.01
C ASP A 55 5.57 10.93 7.56
N PHE A 56 5.45 9.67 7.14
CA PHE A 56 6.55 8.87 6.61
C PHE A 56 6.28 8.37 5.19
N PHE A 57 7.35 8.11 4.44
CA PHE A 57 7.33 7.17 3.33
C PHE A 57 7.88 5.84 3.83
N GLU A 58 7.12 4.77 3.62
CA GLU A 58 7.48 3.41 3.99
C GLU A 58 7.60 2.52 2.75
N THR A 59 8.54 1.59 2.77
CA THR A 59 8.66 0.52 1.78
C THR A 59 8.81 -0.83 2.49
N PHE A 60 8.56 -1.94 1.79
CA PHE A 60 8.37 -3.25 2.41
C PHE A 60 9.14 -4.37 1.69
N GLY A 61 9.34 -5.49 2.39
CA GLY A 61 9.92 -6.71 1.79
C GLY A 61 11.34 -6.50 1.26
N ASP A 62 11.58 -6.88 0.01
CA ASP A 62 12.89 -6.77 -0.64
C ASP A 62 13.25 -5.31 -0.98
N ASP A 63 12.25 -4.48 -1.30
CA ASP A 63 12.46 -3.04 -1.49
C ASP A 63 12.93 -2.41 -0.17
N ALA A 64 12.42 -2.87 0.98
CA ALA A 64 12.89 -2.42 2.28
C ALA A 64 14.34 -2.81 2.57
N ALA A 65 14.73 -4.04 2.24
CA ALA A 65 16.11 -4.47 2.41
C ALA A 65 17.06 -3.63 1.52
N THR A 66 16.66 -3.39 0.27
CA THR A 66 17.42 -2.59 -0.70
C THR A 66 17.55 -1.14 -0.25
N ALA A 67 16.43 -0.49 0.07
CA ALA A 67 16.41 0.91 0.51
C ALA A 67 17.14 1.11 1.84
N SER A 68 17.02 0.17 2.78
CA SER A 68 17.73 0.21 4.05
C SER A 68 19.24 0.22 3.84
N ASN A 69 19.75 -0.64 2.95
CA ASN A 69 21.17 -0.69 2.64
C ASN A 69 21.63 0.57 1.86
N ALA A 70 20.87 0.97 0.83
CA ALA A 70 21.23 2.09 -0.03
C ALA A 70 21.22 3.45 0.68
N LEU A 71 20.36 3.60 1.70
CA LEU A 71 20.14 4.87 2.40
C LEU A 71 20.62 4.85 3.86
N GLU A 72 21.26 3.76 4.29
CA GLU A 72 21.68 3.55 5.68
C GLU A 72 20.53 3.72 6.71
N LEU A 73 19.32 3.31 6.32
CA LEU A 73 18.14 3.38 7.18
C LEU A 73 18.00 2.10 7.99
N MET A 74 17.44 2.21 9.20
CA MET A 74 17.18 1.05 10.05
C MET A 74 16.12 0.13 9.42
N LEU A 75 16.47 -1.15 9.19
CA LEU A 75 15.52 -2.17 8.76
C LEU A 75 14.73 -2.71 9.97
N THR A 76 13.41 -2.64 9.90
CA THR A 76 12.49 -3.10 10.95
C THR A 76 11.49 -4.12 10.40
N ASN A 77 10.51 -4.52 11.22
CA ASN A 77 9.41 -5.39 10.79
C ASN A 77 8.06 -4.81 11.19
N LYS A 78 7.14 -4.72 10.23
CA LYS A 78 5.76 -4.24 10.44
C LYS A 78 4.76 -5.39 10.43
N ILE A 79 3.80 -5.38 11.35
CA ILE A 79 2.64 -6.30 11.30
C ILE A 79 1.73 -5.83 10.17
N VAL A 80 1.51 -6.68 9.17
CA VAL A 80 0.66 -6.38 8.00
C VAL A 80 -0.70 -7.06 8.06
N ASN A 81 -0.84 -8.06 8.92
CA ASN A 81 -2.10 -8.72 9.22
C ASN A 81 -2.23 -8.87 10.73
N GLN A 82 -3.12 -8.09 11.34
CA GLN A 82 -3.34 -8.10 12.78
C GLN A 82 -3.94 -9.42 13.29
N LYS A 83 -4.71 -10.14 12.46
CA LYS A 83 -5.36 -11.39 12.85
C LYS A 83 -4.39 -12.55 12.90
N THR A 84 -3.47 -12.63 11.94
CA THR A 84 -2.49 -13.72 11.85
C THR A 84 -1.16 -13.37 12.51
N GLY A 85 -0.92 -12.10 12.81
CA GLY A 85 0.37 -11.61 13.31
C GLY A 85 1.47 -11.60 12.24
N GLU A 86 1.12 -11.72 10.97
CA GLU A 86 2.07 -11.73 9.85
C GLU A 86 2.89 -10.43 9.84
N ARG A 87 4.21 -10.57 9.65
CA ARG A 87 5.16 -9.47 9.64
C ARG A 87 5.95 -9.43 8.33
N VAL A 88 6.25 -8.23 7.88
CA VAL A 88 7.13 -7.99 6.72
C VAL A 88 8.25 -7.03 7.10
N LYS A 89 9.42 -7.18 6.46
CA LYS A 89 10.51 -6.20 6.52
C LYS A 89 9.98 -4.83 6.10
N MET A 90 10.39 -3.79 6.80
CA MET A 90 9.98 -2.41 6.54
C MET A 90 11.11 -1.44 6.86
N THR A 91 11.28 -0.44 6.01
CA THR A 91 12.08 0.76 6.31
C THR A 91 11.35 1.98 5.79
N GLY A 92 11.74 3.16 6.25
CA GLY A 92 11.12 4.41 5.84
C GLY A 92 11.84 5.64 6.35
N PHE A 93 11.38 6.79 5.88
CA PHE A 93 11.94 8.09 6.24
C PHE A 93 10.85 9.17 6.31
N PRO A 94 11.08 10.29 7.01
CA PRO A 94 10.09 11.36 7.12
C PRO A 94 9.69 11.96 5.77
N ALA A 95 8.39 12.14 5.53
CA ALA A 95 7.84 12.60 4.26
C ALA A 95 8.33 14.00 3.85
N HIS A 96 8.66 14.86 4.82
CA HIS A 96 9.24 16.18 4.52
C HIS A 96 10.68 16.10 3.98
N ALA A 97 11.36 14.97 4.16
CA ALA A 97 12.70 14.72 3.64
C ALA A 97 12.70 13.98 2.29
N ARG A 98 11.53 13.83 1.64
CA ARG A 98 11.36 13.07 0.39
C ARG A 98 12.35 13.45 -0.69
N GLU A 99 12.51 14.73 -0.98
CA GLU A 99 13.40 15.19 -2.05
C GLU A 99 14.85 14.79 -1.81
N ARG A 100 15.32 14.87 -0.56
CA ARG A 100 16.66 14.41 -0.19
C ARG A 100 16.84 12.91 -0.45
N TYR A 101 15.91 12.09 0.05
CA TYR A 101 16.02 10.64 -0.10
C TYR A 101 15.78 10.19 -1.53
N GLU A 102 14.95 10.90 -2.28
CA GLU A 102 14.76 10.70 -3.71
C GLU A 102 16.09 10.85 -4.47
N SER A 103 16.82 11.96 -4.25
CA SER A 103 18.14 12.15 -4.86
C SER A 103 19.12 11.03 -4.50
N LEU A 104 19.20 10.66 -3.23
CA LEU A 104 20.10 9.58 -2.78
C LEU A 104 19.77 8.23 -3.44
N ILE A 105 18.49 7.86 -3.52
CA ILE A 105 18.09 6.59 -4.17
C ILE A 105 18.48 6.60 -5.65
N SER A 106 18.21 7.70 -6.34
CA SER A 106 18.50 7.83 -7.77
C SER A 106 20.01 7.81 -8.03
N GLU A 107 20.82 8.45 -7.18
CA GLU A 107 22.29 8.38 -7.22
C GLU A 107 22.84 6.98 -6.96
N GLN A 108 22.15 6.17 -6.14
CA GLN A 108 22.46 4.75 -5.94
C GLN A 108 22.04 3.86 -7.13
N GLY A 109 21.51 4.45 -8.20
CA GLY A 109 21.15 3.74 -9.42
C GLY A 109 19.80 3.01 -9.35
N TYR A 110 18.91 3.40 -8.43
CA TYR A 110 17.58 2.82 -8.31
C TYR A 110 16.49 3.77 -8.82
N THR A 111 15.51 3.22 -9.53
CA THR A 111 14.26 3.92 -9.84
C THR A 111 13.32 3.76 -8.65
N ALA A 112 12.70 4.86 -8.22
CA ALA A 112 11.74 4.88 -7.12
C ALA A 112 10.37 5.45 -7.53
N LEU A 113 9.29 4.82 -7.06
CA LEU A 113 7.92 5.29 -7.18
C LEU A 113 7.41 5.68 -5.78
N PHE A 114 6.97 6.93 -5.65
CA PHE A 114 6.39 7.46 -4.42
C PHE A 114 4.87 7.59 -4.58
N LEU A 115 4.12 6.95 -3.69
CA LEU A 115 2.66 7.03 -3.63
C LEU A 115 2.20 7.87 -2.45
N ASP A 116 1.08 8.58 -2.61
CA ASP A 116 0.43 9.28 -1.50
C ASP A 116 -0.32 8.31 -0.56
N LYS A 117 -1.04 8.88 0.41
CA LYS A 117 -1.79 8.10 1.41
C LYS A 117 -3.00 7.40 0.79
N GLU A 118 -3.50 7.83 -0.36
CA GLU A 118 -4.55 7.18 -1.15
C GLU A 118 -4.00 6.04 -2.02
N GLY A 119 -2.68 6.03 -2.28
CA GLY A 119 -2.01 5.07 -3.16
C GLY A 119 -1.83 5.60 -4.59
N LEU A 120 -2.03 6.90 -4.82
CA LEU A 120 -1.84 7.53 -6.11
C LEU A 120 -0.37 7.94 -6.30
N PRO A 121 0.19 7.82 -7.51
CA PRO A 121 1.55 8.28 -7.79
C PRO A 121 1.70 9.79 -7.51
N VAL A 122 2.67 10.12 -6.67
CA VAL A 122 3.15 11.49 -6.43
C VAL A 122 4.31 11.81 -7.38
N THR A 123 5.26 10.88 -7.48
CA THR A 123 6.49 11.07 -8.27
C THR A 123 7.08 9.71 -8.65
N ILE A 124 7.71 9.66 -9.83
CA ILE A 124 8.63 8.59 -10.22
C ILE A 124 10.01 9.23 -10.39
N SER A 125 10.98 8.80 -9.59
CA SER A 125 12.37 9.22 -9.71
C SER A 125 13.15 8.17 -10.47
N PRO A 126 13.70 8.49 -11.65
CA PRO A 126 14.48 7.52 -12.41
C PRO A 126 15.87 7.32 -11.79
N ALA A 127 16.39 6.10 -11.89
CA ALA A 127 17.79 5.82 -11.61
C ALA A 127 18.70 6.76 -12.41
N LEU A 128 19.69 7.36 -11.73
CA LEU A 128 20.77 8.06 -12.40
C LEU A 128 21.86 7.05 -12.77
N VAL A 129 22.46 7.26 -13.95
CA VAL A 129 23.68 6.55 -14.31
C VAL A 129 24.79 7.11 -13.43
N PRO A 130 25.55 6.29 -12.68
CA PRO A 130 26.68 6.77 -11.91
C PRO A 130 27.64 7.49 -12.86
N VAL A 131 27.89 8.77 -12.60
CA VAL A 131 28.95 9.49 -13.30
C VAL A 131 30.25 9.00 -12.67
N GLY A 132 30.86 8.01 -13.32
CA GLY A 132 32.12 7.39 -12.90
C GLY A 132 33.30 8.36 -12.93
#